data_AF-A0A433SS91-F1
#
_entry.id   AF-A0A433SS91-F1
#
_cell.length_a   1.000
_cell.length_b   1.000
_cell.length_c   1.000
_cell.angle_alpha   90.00
_cell.angle_beta   90.00
_cell.angle_gamma   90.00
#
_symmetry.space_group_name_H-M   'P 1'
#
loop_
_entity.id
_entity.type
_entity.pdbx_description
1 polymer ?
#
loop_
_entity_poly.entity_id
_entity_poly.type
_entity_poly.pdbx_seq_one_letter_code
_entity_poly.pdbx_strand_id
1 'polypeptide(L)'
;MAGNYIKGDVVTVVIQLVSETSQLHAYSVQQLFRYLSNDISQQPLAQVAAWCIGEYGELLHSSKIEEEEPLQVSNDEVISLLERILINNNSSVVTKEYAITALMKLSSRFTDCSLRLQQVIAQYGSSTNVELQQRSVEYSSLFVKFDNMRPALLEHMPLIEAHPHSLEENFLDGQEEVNLLADSTSSHTNGHGGTPIPQPVENGDILDILSSSTSTAANPASNSGGGAADLLDLLGDLTMDTSSAINNPVLPPGQNLLDGFVQPAASQNLVNGSNSLSPMAVFNKAGLLVEFTCQRASNDPTRTVINMKATNSSPYPMSDFVFQAAVPKSFQLNLQSPSGTSIPPVNGGPITQVIQLNNPQKQPIRMRLKINYTHNGNVVNEMAEVNTFPSDLWQ
;
A
#
# COMPACT_ATOMS: atom_id res chain seq x y z
N MET A 1 32.66 7.69 -5.41
CA MET A 1 31.97 8.74 -4.64
C MET A 1 30.76 9.36 -5.34
N ALA A 2 30.62 9.35 -6.67
CA ALA A 2 29.42 9.88 -7.33
C ALA A 2 28.14 9.02 -7.14
N GLY A 3 28.27 7.69 -6.99
CA GLY A 3 27.13 6.76 -7.00
C GLY A 3 26.06 6.93 -5.92
N ASN A 4 26.34 7.62 -4.81
CA ASN A 4 25.35 7.88 -3.75
C ASN A 4 24.48 9.14 -4.00
N TYR A 5 24.73 9.88 -5.08
CA TYR A 5 23.93 11.06 -5.46
C TYR A 5 22.90 10.76 -6.57
N ILE A 6 22.72 9.47 -6.91
CA ILE A 6 21.76 9.02 -7.91
C ILE A 6 20.36 8.97 -7.27
N LYS A 7 19.35 9.52 -7.94
CA LYS A 7 17.95 9.49 -7.49
C LYS A 7 17.38 8.05 -7.47
N GLY A 8 16.38 7.82 -6.61
CA GLY A 8 15.70 6.53 -6.51
C GLY A 8 15.06 6.06 -7.82
N ASP A 9 14.56 6.99 -8.65
CA ASP A 9 13.93 6.69 -9.94
C ASP A 9 14.84 5.86 -10.88
N VAL A 10 16.16 6.13 -10.84
CA VAL A 10 17.15 5.44 -11.67
C VAL A 10 17.30 3.97 -11.28
N VAL A 11 17.11 3.62 -9.99
CA VAL A 11 17.11 2.22 -9.53
C VAL A 11 15.95 1.47 -10.17
N THR A 12 14.76 2.07 -10.17
CA THR A 12 13.55 1.49 -10.78
C THR A 12 13.71 1.33 -12.30
N VAL A 13 14.19 2.38 -12.99
CA VAL A 13 14.41 2.33 -14.45
C VAL A 13 15.45 1.27 -14.84
N VAL A 14 16.55 1.12 -14.07
CA VAL A 14 17.56 0.08 -14.34
C VAL A 14 17.00 -1.31 -14.07
N ILE A 15 16.22 -1.51 -13.01
CA ILE A 15 15.54 -2.79 -12.72
C ILE A 15 14.59 -3.16 -13.87
N GLN A 16 13.78 -2.20 -14.35
CA GLN A 16 12.89 -2.42 -15.49
C GLN A 16 13.67 -2.81 -16.75
N LEU A 17 14.69 -2.03 -17.13
CA LEU A 17 15.51 -2.28 -18.31
C LEU A 17 16.21 -3.64 -18.27
N VAL A 18 16.71 -4.05 -17.08
CA VAL A 18 17.27 -5.38 -16.90
C VAL A 18 16.19 -6.44 -17.14
N SER A 19 15.01 -6.31 -16.52
CA SER A 19 13.92 -7.29 -16.63
C SER A 19 13.40 -7.48 -18.06
N GLU A 20 13.35 -6.41 -18.86
CA GLU A 20 12.98 -6.47 -20.28
C GLU A 20 14.03 -7.23 -21.10
N THR A 21 15.31 -7.15 -20.69
CA THR A 21 16.46 -7.68 -21.43
C THR A 21 16.83 -9.11 -21.02
N SER A 22 15.88 -10.03 -21.18
CA SER A 22 16.00 -11.46 -20.82
C SER A 22 17.28 -12.17 -21.29
N GLN A 23 17.86 -11.76 -22.42
CA GLN A 23 19.08 -12.34 -22.98
C GLN A 23 20.36 -11.99 -22.17
N LEU A 24 20.36 -10.88 -21.42
CA LEU A 24 21.53 -10.39 -20.69
C LEU A 24 21.48 -10.65 -19.18
N HIS A 25 20.41 -11.24 -18.63
CA HIS A 25 20.25 -11.46 -17.19
C HIS A 25 21.49 -12.13 -16.55
N ALA A 26 22.01 -13.21 -17.15
CA ALA A 26 23.17 -13.93 -16.61
C ALA A 26 24.43 -13.03 -16.52
N TYR A 27 24.69 -12.23 -17.55
CA TYR A 27 25.82 -11.29 -17.58
C TYR A 27 25.64 -10.16 -16.56
N SER A 28 24.46 -9.53 -16.54
CA SER A 28 24.13 -8.45 -15.60
C SER A 28 24.31 -8.89 -14.16
N VAL A 29 23.85 -10.08 -13.79
CA VAL A 29 23.90 -10.58 -12.40
C VAL A 29 25.33 -10.93 -11.98
N GLN A 30 26.12 -11.59 -12.85
CA GLN A 30 27.53 -11.88 -12.56
C GLN A 30 28.35 -10.60 -12.40
N GLN A 31 28.11 -9.58 -13.25
CA GLN A 31 28.85 -8.33 -13.20
C GLN A 31 28.45 -7.46 -12.00
N LEU A 32 27.15 -7.41 -11.66
CA LEU A 32 26.67 -6.78 -10.43
C LEU A 32 27.25 -7.47 -9.18
N PHE A 33 27.35 -8.81 -9.19
CA PHE A 33 27.97 -9.58 -8.11
C PHE A 33 29.47 -9.25 -7.95
N ARG A 34 30.24 -9.18 -9.05
CA ARG A 34 31.65 -8.75 -9.05
C ARG A 34 31.82 -7.36 -8.43
N TYR A 35 31.06 -6.36 -8.91
CA TYR A 35 31.19 -4.99 -8.41
C TYR A 35 30.79 -4.85 -6.94
N LEU A 36 29.69 -5.49 -6.53
CA LEU A 36 29.19 -5.44 -5.15
C LEU A 36 30.08 -6.23 -4.17
N SER A 37 30.77 -7.27 -4.65
CA SER A 37 31.80 -7.97 -3.86
C SER A 37 32.92 -7.02 -3.45
N ASN A 38 33.39 -6.19 -4.39
CA ASN A 38 34.45 -5.20 -4.17
C ASN A 38 34.00 -4.01 -3.30
N ASP A 39 32.84 -3.38 -3.60
CA ASP A 39 32.38 -2.17 -2.90
C ASP A 39 30.85 -2.19 -2.66
N ILE A 40 30.47 -2.16 -1.37
CA ILE A 40 29.06 -2.06 -0.91
C ILE A 40 28.68 -0.65 -0.42
N SER A 41 29.56 0.35 -0.58
CA SER A 41 29.29 1.72 -0.13
C SER A 41 28.24 2.44 -0.97
N GLN A 42 28.04 1.99 -2.21
CA GLN A 42 27.15 2.58 -3.20
C GLN A 42 25.73 2.03 -3.06
N GLN A 43 24.85 2.81 -2.45
CA GLN A 43 23.49 2.36 -2.09
C GLN A 43 22.62 2.00 -3.31
N PRO A 44 22.54 2.81 -4.38
CA PRO A 44 21.72 2.48 -5.56
C PRO A 44 22.21 1.22 -6.28
N LEU A 45 23.54 1.04 -6.37
CA LEU A 45 24.16 -0.17 -6.93
C LEU A 45 23.80 -1.40 -6.09
N ALA A 46 23.87 -1.31 -4.76
CA ALA A 46 23.50 -2.39 -3.85
C ALA A 46 22.00 -2.76 -3.94
N GLN A 47 21.12 -1.80 -4.20
CA GLN A 47 19.68 -2.04 -4.40
C GLN A 47 19.40 -2.79 -5.70
N VAL A 48 19.91 -2.29 -6.83
CA VAL A 48 19.79 -2.98 -8.15
C VAL A 48 20.40 -4.38 -8.07
N ALA A 49 21.60 -4.50 -7.51
CA ALA A 49 22.29 -5.79 -7.40
C ALA A 49 21.54 -6.78 -6.50
N ALA A 50 21.03 -6.35 -5.34
CA ALA A 50 20.23 -7.21 -4.47
C ALA A 50 18.95 -7.70 -5.17
N TRP A 51 18.25 -6.83 -5.91
CA TRP A 51 17.07 -7.23 -6.69
C TRP A 51 17.43 -8.24 -7.78
N CYS A 52 18.46 -7.95 -8.61
CA CYS A 52 18.90 -8.83 -9.69
C CYS A 52 19.38 -10.20 -9.17
N ILE A 53 20.10 -10.24 -8.05
CA ILE A 53 20.54 -11.48 -7.39
C ILE A 53 19.34 -12.26 -6.84
N GLY A 54 18.36 -11.56 -6.25
CA GLY A 54 17.14 -12.17 -5.71
C GLY A 54 16.23 -12.81 -6.77
N GLU A 55 16.10 -12.17 -7.93
CA GLU A 55 15.40 -12.74 -9.09
C GLU A 55 16.25 -13.81 -9.76
N TYR A 56 17.36 -13.42 -10.38
CA TYR A 56 18.08 -14.23 -11.37
C TYR A 56 19.28 -14.98 -10.78
N GLY A 57 19.32 -15.17 -9.45
CA GLY A 57 20.42 -15.84 -8.75
C GLY A 57 20.69 -17.29 -9.19
N GLU A 58 19.70 -17.97 -9.78
CA GLU A 58 19.90 -19.27 -10.43
C GLU A 58 20.88 -19.20 -11.61
N LEU A 59 20.89 -18.10 -12.36
CA LEU A 59 21.71 -17.91 -13.55
C LEU A 59 23.19 -17.64 -13.25
N LEU A 60 23.56 -17.40 -11.97
CA LEU A 60 24.96 -17.26 -11.56
C LEU A 60 25.80 -18.50 -11.89
N HIS A 61 25.21 -19.69 -11.82
CA HIS A 61 25.85 -20.97 -12.17
C HIS A 61 25.92 -21.23 -13.68
N SER A 62 25.24 -20.42 -14.50
CA SER A 62 25.19 -20.61 -15.95
C SER A 62 26.46 -20.09 -16.62
N SER A 63 27.39 -20.99 -16.90
CA SER A 63 28.68 -20.74 -17.57
C SER A 63 28.58 -20.33 -19.06
N LYS A 64 27.51 -19.64 -19.47
CA LYS A 64 27.19 -19.30 -20.86
C LYS A 64 27.62 -17.87 -21.26
N ILE A 65 28.82 -17.44 -20.88
CA ILE A 65 29.36 -16.12 -21.25
C ILE A 65 30.74 -16.34 -21.87
N GLU A 66 30.92 -15.90 -23.12
CA GLU A 66 32.04 -16.30 -23.98
C GLU A 66 33.30 -15.42 -23.83
N GLU A 67 33.24 -14.29 -23.12
CA GLU A 67 34.31 -13.26 -23.14
C GLU A 67 34.97 -12.89 -21.79
N GLU A 68 34.56 -13.44 -20.64
CA GLU A 68 35.19 -13.10 -19.34
C GLU A 68 35.36 -14.32 -18.42
N GLU A 69 36.33 -14.30 -17.51
CA GLU A 69 36.71 -15.45 -16.66
C GLU A 69 35.48 -16.06 -15.94
N PRO A 70 35.30 -17.40 -15.97
CA PRO A 70 34.14 -18.04 -15.38
C PRO A 70 34.21 -17.97 -13.85
N LEU A 71 33.37 -17.13 -13.26
CA LEU A 71 33.15 -17.08 -11.82
C LEU A 71 32.42 -18.37 -11.37
N GLN A 72 33.13 -19.27 -10.69
CA GLN A 72 32.48 -20.32 -9.92
C GLN A 72 32.04 -19.73 -8.57
N VAL A 73 31.01 -18.88 -8.59
CA VAL A 73 30.42 -18.31 -7.37
C VAL A 73 29.70 -19.42 -6.61
N SER A 74 30.01 -19.61 -5.33
CA SER A 74 29.27 -20.53 -4.47
C SER A 74 27.99 -19.88 -3.94
N ASN A 75 26.93 -20.67 -3.77
CA ASN A 75 25.68 -20.25 -3.09
C ASN A 75 25.97 -19.55 -1.73
N ASP A 76 26.94 -20.07 -0.97
CA ASP A 76 27.33 -19.49 0.31
C ASP A 76 28.00 -18.11 0.19
N GLU A 77 28.66 -17.79 -0.92
CA GLU A 77 29.25 -16.48 -1.19
C GLU A 77 28.18 -15.45 -1.53
N VAL A 78 27.17 -15.84 -2.33
CA VAL A 78 25.98 -15.02 -2.63
C VAL A 78 25.23 -14.65 -1.35
N ILE A 79 25.02 -15.62 -0.47
CA ILE A 79 24.36 -15.40 0.83
C ILE A 79 25.21 -14.50 1.72
N SER A 80 26.51 -14.76 1.82
CA SER A 80 27.44 -13.93 2.61
C SER A 80 27.52 -12.48 2.11
N LEU A 81 27.38 -12.26 0.80
CA LEU A 81 27.33 -10.92 0.21
C LEU A 81 26.09 -10.14 0.67
N LEU A 82 24.91 -10.75 0.59
CA LEU A 82 23.66 -10.14 1.02
C LEU A 82 23.60 -9.95 2.55
N GLU A 83 24.11 -10.91 3.32
CA GLU A 83 24.28 -10.83 4.77
C GLU A 83 25.18 -9.64 5.17
N ARG A 84 26.30 -9.45 4.44
CA ARG A 84 27.21 -8.30 4.64
C ARG A 84 26.52 -6.95 4.36
N ILE A 85 25.58 -6.87 3.42
CA ILE A 85 24.77 -5.67 3.15
C ILE A 85 23.80 -5.37 4.31
N LEU A 86 23.19 -6.40 4.88
CA LEU A 86 22.27 -6.28 6.02
C LEU A 86 22.98 -5.88 7.33
N ILE A 87 24.18 -6.43 7.59
CA ILE A 87 24.99 -6.12 8.77
C ILE A 87 25.62 -4.72 8.67
N ASN A 88 25.95 -4.24 7.48
CA ASN A 88 26.56 -2.91 7.29
C ASN A 88 25.66 -1.79 7.84
N ASN A 89 26.19 -0.98 8.76
CA ASN A 89 25.48 0.16 9.36
C ASN A 89 25.36 1.36 8.41
N ASN A 90 26.19 1.43 7.37
CA ASN A 90 26.11 2.48 6.35
C ASN A 90 25.09 2.14 5.23
N SER A 91 24.49 0.94 5.25
CA SER A 91 23.40 0.58 4.33
C SER A 91 22.10 1.25 4.75
N SER A 92 21.39 1.88 3.80
CA SER A 92 20.06 2.45 4.05
C SER A 92 19.02 1.37 4.34
N VAL A 93 17.92 1.75 4.99
CA VAL A 93 16.82 0.83 5.31
C VAL A 93 16.29 0.15 4.04
N VAL A 94 16.03 0.92 2.98
CA VAL A 94 15.59 0.42 1.67
C VAL A 94 16.56 -0.62 1.09
N THR A 95 17.88 -0.38 1.18
CA THR A 95 18.88 -1.37 0.73
C THR A 95 18.80 -2.68 1.53
N LYS A 96 18.45 -2.60 2.83
CA LYS A 96 18.23 -3.79 3.68
C LYS A 96 16.92 -4.50 3.35
N GLU A 97 15.86 -3.78 3.00
CA GLU A 97 14.59 -4.34 2.53
C GLU A 97 14.75 -5.10 1.21
N TYR A 98 15.52 -4.56 0.25
CA TYR A 98 15.91 -5.29 -0.96
C TYR A 98 16.72 -6.55 -0.62
N ALA A 99 17.72 -6.44 0.25
CA ALA A 99 18.56 -7.59 0.62
C ALA A 99 17.80 -8.72 1.36
N ILE A 100 16.90 -8.40 2.31
CA ILE A 100 16.09 -9.44 2.98
C ILE A 100 15.07 -10.08 2.02
N THR A 101 14.53 -9.31 1.07
CA THR A 101 13.66 -9.84 0.00
C THR A 101 14.43 -10.77 -0.93
N ALA A 102 15.67 -10.42 -1.29
CA ALA A 102 16.54 -11.25 -2.11
C ALA A 102 16.88 -12.58 -1.41
N LEU A 103 17.28 -12.54 -0.14
CA LEU A 103 17.48 -13.76 0.67
C LEU A 103 16.23 -14.65 0.70
N MET A 104 15.05 -14.05 0.79
CA MET A 104 13.79 -14.80 0.80
C MET A 104 13.53 -15.49 -0.54
N LYS A 105 13.69 -14.77 -1.67
CA LYS A 105 13.56 -15.35 -3.02
C LYS A 105 14.57 -16.47 -3.24
N LEU A 106 15.84 -16.24 -2.92
CA LEU A 106 16.91 -17.24 -3.00
C LEU A 106 16.59 -18.51 -2.20
N SER A 107 15.86 -18.43 -1.09
CA SER A 107 15.50 -19.62 -0.30
C SER A 107 14.71 -20.66 -1.09
N SER A 108 13.90 -20.22 -2.07
CA SER A 108 13.11 -21.10 -2.94
C SER A 108 13.93 -21.75 -4.06
N ARG A 109 15.11 -21.20 -4.36
CA ARG A 109 15.99 -21.65 -5.44
C ARG A 109 17.20 -22.44 -4.91
N PHE A 110 17.80 -21.98 -3.81
CA PHE A 110 18.96 -22.60 -3.16
C PHE A 110 18.51 -23.50 -2.00
N THR A 111 18.01 -24.69 -2.34
CA THR A 111 17.54 -25.68 -1.36
C THR A 111 18.60 -26.05 -0.32
N ASP A 112 19.87 -26.12 -0.75
CA ASP A 112 20.99 -26.60 0.07
C ASP A 112 21.35 -25.64 1.22
N CYS A 113 21.09 -24.34 1.04
CA CYS A 113 21.41 -23.30 2.02
C CYS A 113 20.17 -22.78 2.79
N SER A 114 18.99 -23.39 2.60
CA SER A 114 17.71 -22.89 3.13
C SER A 114 17.69 -22.71 4.65
N LEU A 115 18.39 -23.56 5.41
CA LEU A 115 18.48 -23.44 6.88
C LEU A 115 19.27 -22.20 7.31
N ARG A 116 20.37 -21.87 6.63
CA ARG A 116 21.17 -20.66 6.88
C ARG A 116 20.35 -19.41 6.56
N LEU A 117 19.63 -19.42 5.44
CA LEU A 117 18.72 -18.33 5.04
C LEU A 117 17.63 -18.10 6.09
N GLN A 118 17.00 -19.16 6.60
CA GLN A 118 16.01 -19.07 7.67
C GLN A 118 16.59 -18.44 8.95
N GLN A 119 17.81 -18.83 9.36
CA GLN A 119 18.48 -18.28 10.55
C GLN A 119 18.78 -16.78 10.40
N VAL A 120 19.37 -16.37 9.26
CA VAL A 120 19.66 -14.95 8.98
C VAL A 120 18.36 -14.13 8.94
N ILE A 121 17.32 -14.62 8.27
CA ILE A 121 16.03 -13.93 8.20
C ILE A 121 15.40 -13.81 9.60
N ALA A 122 15.37 -14.87 10.40
CA ALA A 122 14.78 -14.87 11.73
C ALA A 122 15.48 -13.91 12.71
N GLN A 123 16.78 -13.68 12.55
CA GLN A 123 17.54 -12.72 13.37
C GLN A 123 17.02 -11.28 13.23
N TYR A 124 16.46 -10.90 12.08
CA TYR A 124 15.90 -9.56 11.87
C TYR A 124 14.50 -9.35 12.48
N GLY A 125 13.90 -10.38 13.08
CA GLY A 125 12.57 -10.31 13.71
C GLY A 125 12.55 -9.54 15.04
N SER A 126 13.73 -9.21 15.58
CA SER A 126 13.94 -8.29 16.70
C SER A 126 14.67 -7.00 16.29
N SER A 127 14.69 -6.67 14.99
CA SER A 127 15.29 -5.42 14.51
C SER A 127 14.47 -4.19 14.95
N THR A 128 15.15 -3.05 15.06
CA THR A 128 14.56 -1.78 15.53
C THR A 128 13.78 -1.02 14.46
N ASN A 129 13.82 -1.48 13.21
CA ASN A 129 13.08 -0.89 12.09
C ASN A 129 11.84 -1.74 11.82
N VAL A 130 10.66 -1.12 11.87
CA VAL A 130 9.36 -1.83 11.83
C VAL A 130 9.15 -2.58 10.51
N GLU A 131 9.50 -1.99 9.36
CA GLU A 131 9.36 -2.62 8.05
C GLU A 131 10.24 -3.89 7.94
N LEU A 132 11.53 -3.77 8.30
CA LEU A 132 12.47 -4.89 8.29
C LEU A 132 12.07 -5.98 9.31
N GLN A 133 11.54 -5.58 10.46
CA GLN A 133 11.04 -6.47 11.50
C GLN A 133 9.80 -7.25 11.03
N GLN A 134 8.79 -6.55 10.52
CA GLN A 134 7.56 -7.16 10.00
C GLN A 134 7.88 -8.16 8.89
N ARG A 135 8.67 -7.73 7.90
CA ARG A 135 9.07 -8.55 6.75
C ARG A 135 9.82 -9.81 7.17
N SER A 136 10.72 -9.70 8.16
CA SER A 136 11.39 -10.86 8.77
C SER A 136 10.41 -11.84 9.44
N VAL A 137 9.45 -11.36 10.22
CA VAL A 137 8.47 -12.19 10.94
C VAL A 137 7.51 -12.88 9.98
N GLU A 138 7.07 -12.20 8.92
CA GLU A 138 6.26 -12.76 7.84
C GLU A 138 7.03 -13.86 7.08
N TYR A 139 8.27 -13.59 6.69
CA TYR A 139 9.12 -14.57 5.99
C TYR A 139 9.44 -15.79 6.86
N SER A 140 9.78 -15.59 8.14
CA SER A 140 9.97 -16.67 9.11
C SER A 140 8.70 -17.51 9.29
N SER A 141 7.53 -16.87 9.30
CA SER A 141 6.24 -17.58 9.31
C SER A 141 6.01 -18.40 8.04
N LEU A 142 6.44 -17.91 6.87
CA LEU A 142 6.34 -18.66 5.61
C LEU A 142 7.21 -19.93 5.62
N PHE A 143 8.46 -19.86 6.11
CA PHE A 143 9.32 -21.03 6.27
C PHE A 143 8.72 -22.10 7.21
N VAL A 144 8.10 -21.70 8.32
CA VAL A 144 7.64 -22.64 9.35
C VAL A 144 6.25 -23.21 9.05
N LYS A 145 5.33 -22.39 8.51
CA LYS A 145 3.90 -22.78 8.36
C LYS A 145 3.51 -23.13 6.93
N PHE A 146 4.20 -22.61 5.93
CA PHE A 146 3.74 -22.57 4.54
C PHE A 146 4.86 -22.93 3.54
N ASP A 147 5.80 -23.77 3.96
CA ASP A 147 6.98 -24.15 3.17
C ASP A 147 6.61 -24.74 1.79
N ASN A 148 5.50 -25.47 1.74
CA ASN A 148 4.94 -26.05 0.52
C ASN A 148 4.40 -25.01 -0.49
N MET A 149 4.04 -23.81 -0.04
CA MET A 149 3.56 -22.71 -0.91
C MET A 149 4.66 -21.71 -1.25
N ARG A 150 5.78 -21.72 -0.50
CA ARG A 150 6.91 -20.82 -0.66
C ARG A 150 7.50 -20.79 -2.09
N PRO A 151 7.64 -21.89 -2.84
CA PRO A 151 8.11 -21.82 -4.23
C PRO A 151 7.16 -21.09 -5.18
N ALA A 152 5.85 -21.34 -5.06
CA ALA A 152 4.82 -20.73 -5.92
C ALA A 152 4.61 -19.23 -5.63
N LEU A 153 4.74 -18.83 -4.36
CA LEU A 153 4.68 -17.42 -3.95
C LEU A 153 5.96 -16.63 -4.32
N LEU A 154 7.02 -17.32 -4.73
CA LEU A 154 8.33 -16.76 -5.11
C LEU A 154 8.70 -17.14 -6.56
N GLU A 155 7.69 -17.28 -7.42
CA GLU A 155 7.88 -17.27 -8.87
C GLU A 155 8.37 -15.89 -9.33
N HIS A 156 8.94 -15.83 -10.54
CA HIS A 156 9.50 -14.58 -11.08
C HIS A 156 8.41 -13.52 -11.26
N MET A 157 8.77 -12.26 -11.00
CA MET A 157 7.88 -11.13 -11.28
C MET A 157 7.52 -11.10 -12.78
N PRO A 158 6.24 -11.00 -13.15
CA PRO A 158 5.84 -10.77 -14.53
C PRO A 158 6.46 -9.47 -15.06
N LEU A 159 6.78 -9.46 -16.36
CA LEU A 159 7.31 -8.26 -17.01
C LEU A 159 6.26 -7.15 -16.98
N ILE A 160 6.67 -5.95 -16.58
CA ILE A 160 5.82 -4.76 -16.63
C ILE A 160 5.69 -4.37 -18.10
N GLU A 161 4.49 -4.44 -18.66
CA GLU A 161 4.24 -3.99 -20.04
C GLU A 161 4.48 -2.47 -20.12
N ALA A 162 5.56 -2.08 -20.79
CA ALA A 162 5.92 -0.67 -20.92
C ALA A 162 4.86 0.11 -21.70
N HIS A 163 4.15 1.02 -21.01
CA HIS A 163 3.46 2.09 -21.73
C HIS A 163 4.51 2.98 -22.42
N PRO A 164 4.43 3.18 -23.76
CA PRO A 164 5.53 3.72 -24.56
C PRO A 164 5.85 5.22 -24.34
N HIS A 165 5.33 5.85 -23.29
CA HIS A 165 5.63 7.22 -22.91
C HIS A 165 6.63 7.35 -21.75
N SER A 166 6.91 6.29 -20.98
CA SER A 166 7.70 6.39 -19.74
C SER A 166 9.22 6.53 -19.93
N LEU A 167 9.75 6.24 -21.12
CA LEU A 167 11.20 6.22 -21.38
C LEU A 167 11.74 7.45 -22.15
N GLU A 168 10.90 8.14 -22.94
CA GLU A 168 11.37 9.26 -23.78
C GLU A 168 11.33 10.63 -23.08
N GLU A 169 10.33 10.93 -22.23
CA GLU A 169 10.25 12.24 -21.56
C GLU A 169 11.28 12.40 -20.43
N ASN A 170 11.75 11.30 -19.82
CA ASN A 170 12.65 11.33 -18.65
C ASN A 170 14.11 11.73 -18.95
N PHE A 171 14.49 11.93 -20.21
CA PHE A 171 15.85 12.36 -20.61
C PHE A 171 15.96 13.84 -20.97
N LEU A 172 14.86 14.60 -20.99
CA LEU A 172 14.83 15.97 -21.52
C LEU A 172 14.36 17.06 -20.55
N ASP A 173 13.80 16.73 -19.39
CA ASP A 173 13.57 17.73 -18.34
C ASP A 173 13.96 17.23 -16.94
N GLY A 174 14.68 18.09 -16.22
CA GLY A 174 15.40 17.71 -15.01
C GLY A 174 14.72 18.16 -13.73
N GLN A 175 13.64 17.49 -13.32
CA GLN A 175 12.99 17.50 -11.97
C GLN A 175 11.61 16.83 -12.13
N GLU A 176 11.38 15.63 -11.61
CA GLU A 176 10.69 15.33 -10.34
C GLU A 176 10.80 13.81 -10.05
N GLU A 177 10.57 13.35 -8.81
CA GLU A 177 10.65 11.93 -8.43
C GLU A 177 9.29 11.21 -8.63
N VAL A 178 9.31 9.97 -9.14
CA VAL A 178 8.12 9.16 -9.44
C VAL A 178 8.11 7.84 -8.68
N ASN A 179 7.31 7.80 -7.61
CA ASN A 179 7.10 6.62 -6.78
C ASN A 179 6.16 5.61 -7.47
N LEU A 180 6.73 4.60 -8.13
CA LEU A 180 6.01 3.58 -8.92
C LEU A 180 6.05 2.20 -8.25
N LEU A 181 5.24 1.99 -7.20
CA LEU A 181 5.10 0.69 -6.51
C LEU A 181 3.64 0.34 -6.13
N ALA A 182 2.66 0.78 -6.92
CA ALA A 182 1.26 0.35 -6.75
C ALA A 182 0.44 0.44 -8.05
N ASP A 183 0.43 -0.63 -8.84
CA ASP A 183 -0.77 -1.43 -9.13
C ASP A 183 -0.39 -2.70 -9.92
N SER A 184 -0.94 -3.84 -9.51
CA SER A 184 -0.82 -5.13 -10.21
C SER A 184 -2.03 -6.01 -9.89
N THR A 185 -3.26 -5.55 -10.20
CA THR A 185 -4.41 -6.47 -10.29
C THR A 185 -5.27 -6.27 -11.54
N SER A 186 -5.22 -7.29 -12.42
CA SER A 186 -6.24 -7.66 -13.42
C SER A 186 -6.59 -6.67 -14.56
N SER A 187 -6.09 -6.97 -15.76
CA SER A 187 -6.91 -6.88 -16.97
C SER A 187 -6.81 -8.18 -17.79
N HIS A 188 -7.89 -8.96 -17.81
CA HIS A 188 -8.01 -10.07 -18.76
C HIS A 188 -8.52 -9.51 -20.09
N THR A 189 -7.65 -9.44 -21.09
CA THR A 189 -8.06 -9.38 -22.49
C THR A 189 -8.00 -10.78 -23.09
N ASN A 190 -8.93 -11.13 -23.98
CA ASN A 190 -8.78 -12.34 -24.77
C ASN A 190 -9.46 -12.22 -26.15
N GLY A 191 -8.72 -12.58 -27.19
CA GLY A 191 -9.06 -12.50 -28.61
C GLY A 191 -7.77 -12.31 -29.41
N HIS A 192 -7.36 -13.22 -30.30
CA HIS A 192 -8.14 -13.69 -31.44
C HIS A 192 -7.72 -15.10 -31.92
N GLY A 193 -8.63 -15.75 -32.66
CA GLY A 193 -8.31 -16.87 -33.57
C GLY A 193 -9.56 -17.26 -34.35
N GLY A 194 -9.59 -17.05 -35.68
CA GLY A 194 -10.82 -17.19 -36.47
C GLY A 194 -10.66 -18.04 -37.73
N THR A 195 -11.80 -18.41 -38.34
CA THR A 195 -12.01 -18.84 -39.74
C THR A 195 -13.55 -18.89 -40.00
N PRO A 196 -14.06 -18.91 -41.25
CA PRO A 196 -15.16 -17.98 -41.60
C PRO A 196 -16.49 -18.54 -42.15
N ILE A 197 -17.59 -17.78 -41.93
CA ILE A 197 -18.84 -17.63 -42.76
C ILE A 197 -19.80 -18.86 -42.80
N PRO A 198 -21.16 -18.73 -42.92
CA PRO A 198 -22.03 -17.54 -43.09
C PRO A 198 -23.15 -17.34 -42.01
N GLN A 199 -23.79 -16.17 -42.08
CA GLN A 199 -25.08 -15.78 -41.45
C GLN A 199 -26.30 -16.56 -42.03
N PRO A 200 -27.47 -16.71 -41.34
CA PRO A 200 -28.36 -15.57 -41.00
C PRO A 200 -29.32 -15.63 -39.77
N VAL A 201 -29.87 -14.43 -39.48
CA VAL A 201 -31.12 -14.02 -38.78
C VAL A 201 -31.44 -14.34 -37.29
N GLU A 202 -31.65 -13.23 -36.57
CA GLU A 202 -32.73 -12.87 -35.62
C GLU A 202 -33.04 -13.63 -34.33
N ASN A 203 -33.45 -12.79 -33.37
CA ASN A 203 -34.13 -13.04 -32.09
C ASN A 203 -33.27 -13.55 -30.91
N GLY A 204 -33.50 -12.90 -29.76
CA GLY A 204 -32.88 -13.25 -28.49
C GLY A 204 -33.77 -14.15 -27.65
N ASP A 205 -33.54 -14.07 -26.33
CA ASP A 205 -34.17 -14.83 -25.26
C ASP A 205 -33.55 -16.22 -25.00
N ILE A 206 -32.61 -16.26 -24.06
CA ILE A 206 -32.01 -17.48 -23.47
C ILE A 206 -31.87 -17.30 -21.94
N LEU A 207 -32.84 -16.62 -21.32
CA LEU A 207 -33.02 -16.62 -19.85
C LEU A 207 -34.17 -17.53 -19.40
N ASP A 208 -34.81 -18.23 -20.34
CA ASP A 208 -35.91 -19.18 -20.10
C ASP A 208 -35.47 -20.65 -20.28
N ILE A 209 -34.36 -21.04 -19.62
CA ILE A 209 -34.00 -22.47 -19.52
C ILE A 209 -33.91 -22.94 -18.06
N LEU A 210 -35.12 -23.13 -17.52
CA LEU A 210 -35.45 -24.25 -16.63
C LEU A 210 -34.86 -24.21 -15.22
N SER A 211 -35.25 -23.13 -14.52
CA SER A 211 -35.76 -23.25 -13.15
C SER A 211 -37.00 -24.16 -13.10
N SER A 212 -36.81 -25.49 -13.25
CA SER A 212 -37.75 -26.60 -12.97
C SER A 212 -37.14 -27.92 -13.48
N SER A 213 -37.23 -29.08 -12.82
CA SER A 213 -37.97 -29.45 -11.59
C SER A 213 -37.50 -30.79 -10.98
N THR A 214 -37.92 -31.03 -9.71
CA THR A 214 -38.24 -32.35 -9.11
C THR A 214 -37.15 -33.42 -8.90
N SER A 215 -36.58 -33.39 -7.70
CA SER A 215 -36.66 -34.43 -6.66
C SER A 215 -36.36 -35.92 -6.97
N THR A 216 -35.33 -36.45 -6.31
CA THR A 216 -35.33 -37.79 -5.70
C THR A 216 -34.78 -37.72 -4.27
N ALA A 217 -35.36 -38.52 -3.36
CA ALA A 217 -35.01 -38.51 -1.95
C ALA A 217 -34.08 -39.67 -1.58
N ALA A 218 -33.15 -39.43 -0.64
CA ALA A 218 -32.65 -40.45 0.28
C ALA A 218 -32.03 -39.80 1.53
N ASN A 219 -32.50 -40.21 2.71
CA ASN A 219 -31.86 -40.02 4.01
C ASN A 219 -31.78 -41.45 4.61
N PRO A 220 -30.80 -41.79 5.49
CA PRO A 220 -31.04 -41.53 6.91
C PRO A 220 -29.80 -41.31 7.83
N ALA A 221 -30.01 -40.48 8.87
CA ALA A 221 -29.50 -40.61 10.26
C ALA A 221 -27.96 -40.50 10.52
N SER A 222 -27.45 -40.02 11.67
CA SER A 222 -28.04 -39.72 13.00
C SER A 222 -27.17 -38.75 13.85
N ASN A 223 -27.79 -38.04 14.80
CA ASN A 223 -27.21 -37.38 16.01
C ASN A 223 -26.23 -36.19 15.80
N SER A 224 -26.15 -35.18 16.67
CA SER A 224 -26.91 -34.79 17.88
C SER A 224 -26.75 -33.26 18.12
N GLY A 225 -27.50 -32.66 19.06
CA GLY A 225 -27.42 -31.21 19.37
C GLY A 225 -26.04 -30.77 19.90
N GLY A 226 -25.72 -29.48 20.05
CA GLY A 226 -26.56 -28.28 20.10
C GLY A 226 -26.17 -27.44 21.31
N GLY A 227 -25.94 -26.12 21.16
CA GLY A 227 -25.56 -25.23 22.27
C GLY A 227 -24.35 -24.34 21.99
N ALA A 228 -24.56 -23.20 21.35
CA ALA A 228 -23.58 -22.12 21.32
C ALA A 228 -23.89 -21.14 22.48
N ALA A 229 -23.31 -21.39 23.65
CA ALA A 229 -23.53 -20.56 24.86
C ALA A 229 -22.33 -20.47 25.83
N ASP A 230 -21.22 -21.17 25.56
CA ASP A 230 -20.25 -21.58 26.59
C ASP A 230 -18.92 -20.80 26.59
N LEU A 231 -18.92 -19.56 26.08
CA LEU A 231 -17.72 -18.70 25.98
C LEU A 231 -17.85 -17.35 26.71
N LEU A 232 -18.94 -17.12 27.45
CA LEU A 232 -19.18 -15.89 28.22
C LEU A 232 -19.07 -16.09 29.75
N ASP A 233 -18.85 -17.32 30.22
CA ASP A 233 -18.80 -17.65 31.66
C ASP A 233 -17.38 -17.68 32.25
N LEU A 234 -16.34 -17.62 31.40
CA LEU A 234 -14.93 -17.80 31.81
C LEU A 234 -14.15 -16.49 32.08
N LEU A 235 -14.83 -15.34 32.11
CA LEU A 235 -14.20 -14.02 32.37
C LEU A 235 -14.68 -13.36 33.68
N GLY A 236 -15.42 -14.10 34.52
CA GLY A 236 -16.12 -13.56 35.69
C GLY A 236 -15.44 -13.73 37.06
N ASP A 237 -14.40 -14.57 37.19
CA ASP A 237 -13.95 -15.07 38.50
C ASP A 237 -12.45 -14.89 38.78
N LEU A 238 -12.05 -13.65 39.15
CA LEU A 238 -10.77 -13.36 39.83
C LEU A 238 -10.89 -12.17 40.80
N THR A 239 -11.77 -12.24 41.80
CA THR A 239 -11.76 -11.30 42.95
C THR A 239 -12.11 -11.95 44.30
N MET A 240 -11.10 -12.36 45.06
CA MET A 240 -11.09 -12.42 46.54
C MET A 240 -9.62 -12.31 46.99
N ASP A 241 -9.22 -11.85 48.18
CA ASP A 241 -9.61 -10.82 49.17
C ASP A 241 -8.68 -11.07 50.39
N THR A 242 -8.50 -10.08 51.26
CA THR A 242 -7.83 -10.08 52.58
C THR A 242 -6.29 -10.24 52.63
N SER A 243 -5.53 -9.56 53.51
CA SER A 243 -5.81 -8.41 54.40
C SER A 243 -4.49 -7.88 55.02
N SER A 244 -4.40 -6.58 55.33
CA SER A 244 -3.98 -6.03 56.66
C SER A 244 -3.32 -4.62 56.64
N ALA A 245 -4.04 -3.63 57.19
CA ALA A 245 -3.63 -2.48 58.04
C ALA A 245 -2.37 -1.61 57.71
N ILE A 246 -2.42 -0.27 57.80
CA ILE A 246 -2.39 0.53 59.06
C ILE A 246 -2.84 2.01 58.82
N ASN A 247 -3.74 2.53 59.69
CA ASN A 247 -3.95 3.91 60.24
C ASN A 247 -3.56 5.19 59.43
N ASN A 248 -4.21 6.38 59.49
CA ASN A 248 -5.45 7.01 60.06
C ASN A 248 -5.39 8.55 59.70
N PRO A 249 -6.33 9.48 60.09
CA PRO A 249 -7.80 9.50 59.98
C PRO A 249 -8.45 10.90 59.58
N VAL A 250 -9.77 10.93 59.24
CA VAL A 250 -10.83 11.93 59.67
C VAL A 250 -10.68 13.47 59.41
N LEU A 251 -11.70 14.30 59.04
CA LEU A 251 -13.01 14.30 58.31
C LEU A 251 -13.43 15.82 58.09
N PRO A 252 -14.53 16.20 57.37
CA PRO A 252 -14.82 17.56 56.84
C PRO A 252 -15.89 18.34 57.68
N PRO A 253 -16.69 19.36 57.21
CA PRO A 253 -17.37 19.67 55.91
C PRO A 253 -16.86 20.97 55.22
N GLY A 254 -17.38 21.48 54.08
CA GLY A 254 -18.36 20.96 53.09
C GLY A 254 -19.56 21.90 52.75
N GLN A 255 -19.58 22.56 51.58
CA GLN A 255 -20.76 23.28 51.00
C GLN A 255 -20.66 23.47 49.46
N ASN A 256 -21.80 23.77 48.82
CA ASN A 256 -22.02 23.82 47.36
C ASN A 256 -21.19 24.88 46.60
N LEU A 257 -21.09 24.73 45.27
CA LEU A 257 -21.47 25.74 44.26
C LEU A 257 -21.23 25.21 42.82
N LEU A 258 -22.28 24.63 42.20
CA LEU A 258 -22.44 24.71 40.75
C LEU A 258 -23.21 26.02 40.47
N ASP A 259 -22.53 27.05 39.97
CA ASP A 259 -23.19 28.09 39.15
C ASP A 259 -22.16 28.86 38.30
N GLY A 260 -22.60 29.31 37.12
CA GLY A 260 -21.97 30.35 36.33
C GLY A 260 -20.57 30.10 35.76
N PHE A 261 -20.49 29.65 34.50
CA PHE A 261 -19.82 30.45 33.45
C PHE A 261 -20.18 29.93 32.04
N VAL A 262 -21.19 30.57 31.44
CA VAL A 262 -21.47 30.50 30.00
C VAL A 262 -21.57 31.94 29.49
N GLN A 263 -21.07 32.17 28.28
CA GLN A 263 -21.32 33.35 27.43
C GLN A 263 -20.48 34.63 27.70
N PRO A 264 -20.36 35.55 26.72
CA PRO A 264 -19.22 35.49 25.80
C PRO A 264 -18.43 36.80 25.72
N ALA A 265 -17.17 36.72 25.27
CA ALA A 265 -16.37 37.90 24.92
C ALA A 265 -15.65 37.70 23.58
N ALA A 266 -16.01 38.53 22.61
CA ALA A 266 -15.27 38.65 21.35
C ALA A 266 -14.20 39.74 21.48
N SER A 267 -12.92 39.41 21.29
CA SER A 267 -11.96 40.26 20.57
C SER A 267 -10.55 39.63 20.43
N GLN A 268 -10.24 39.28 19.19
CA GLN A 268 -8.96 39.53 18.49
C GLN A 268 -7.60 39.15 19.14
N ASN A 269 -6.95 38.21 18.45
CA ASN A 269 -5.52 38.17 18.11
C ASN A 269 -4.47 37.98 19.22
N LEU A 270 -3.79 36.83 19.16
CA LEU A 270 -2.33 36.85 19.04
C LEU A 270 -1.85 35.74 18.09
N VAL A 271 -1.24 36.20 16.99
CA VAL A 271 -0.48 35.51 15.94
C VAL A 271 -0.06 34.04 16.15
N ASN A 272 -0.49 33.17 15.23
CA ASN A 272 0.38 32.12 14.68
C ASN A 272 0.02 31.89 13.21
N GLY A 273 1.02 31.99 12.32
CA GLY A 273 0.77 32.00 10.87
C GLY A 273 0.52 30.60 10.32
N SER A 274 -0.72 30.31 9.92
CA SER A 274 -1.04 29.16 9.06
C SER A 274 -2.18 29.51 8.11
N ASN A 275 -1.94 29.39 6.79
CA ASN A 275 -2.92 29.64 5.73
C ASN A 275 -3.90 28.45 5.59
N SER A 276 -4.71 28.20 6.63
CA SER A 276 -5.82 27.25 6.56
C SER A 276 -7.11 27.99 6.20
N LEU A 277 -7.72 27.62 5.07
CA LEU A 277 -9.00 28.19 4.64
C LEU A 277 -10.16 27.48 5.36
N SER A 278 -11.27 28.22 5.55
CA SER A 278 -12.50 27.66 6.12
C SER A 278 -13.00 26.45 5.34
N PRO A 279 -13.58 25.42 6.01
CA PRO A 279 -14.17 24.27 5.32
C PRO A 279 -15.21 24.70 4.28
N MET A 280 -15.13 24.12 3.08
CA MET A 280 -16.12 24.29 2.01
C MET A 280 -16.86 22.99 1.75
N ALA A 281 -18.20 23.02 1.81
CA ALA A 281 -19.02 21.88 1.44
C ALA A 281 -19.01 21.71 -0.09
N VAL A 282 -18.53 20.56 -0.57
CA VAL A 282 -18.38 20.24 -2.00
C VAL A 282 -19.40 19.23 -2.51
N PHE A 283 -19.99 18.46 -1.60
CA PHE A 283 -21.11 17.56 -1.89
C PHE A 283 -22.02 17.47 -0.67
N ASN A 284 -23.34 17.56 -0.86
CA ASN A 284 -24.32 17.36 0.20
C ASN A 284 -25.60 16.77 -0.38
N LYS A 285 -25.82 15.46 -0.22
CA LYS A 285 -26.97 14.73 -0.77
C LYS A 285 -27.22 13.45 0.01
N ALA A 286 -28.49 13.06 0.16
CA ALA A 286 -28.90 11.79 0.79
C ALA A 286 -28.28 11.52 2.19
N GLY A 287 -27.97 12.58 2.94
CA GLY A 287 -27.33 12.50 4.26
C GLY A 287 -25.80 12.41 4.24
N LEU A 288 -25.18 12.20 3.08
CA LEU A 288 -23.73 12.31 2.87
C LEU A 288 -23.35 13.78 2.66
N LEU A 289 -22.44 14.27 3.50
CA LEU A 289 -21.78 15.56 3.37
C LEU A 289 -20.29 15.32 3.12
N VAL A 290 -19.71 15.97 2.10
CA VAL A 290 -18.27 16.01 1.86
C VAL A 290 -17.81 17.46 1.95
N GLU A 291 -16.84 17.71 2.83
CA GLU A 291 -16.21 19.01 3.07
C GLU A 291 -14.74 18.95 2.67
N PHE A 292 -14.22 20.05 2.10
CA PHE A 292 -12.79 20.23 1.83
C PHE A 292 -12.24 21.35 2.73
N THR A 293 -11.11 21.12 3.39
CA THR A 293 -10.27 22.19 3.96
C THR A 293 -8.97 22.30 3.16
N CYS A 294 -8.78 23.46 2.55
CA CYS A 294 -7.68 23.71 1.62
C CYS A 294 -6.57 24.53 2.29
N GLN A 295 -5.32 24.16 2.01
CA GLN A 295 -4.12 24.86 2.46
C GLN A 295 -3.09 24.86 1.32
N ARG A 296 -2.49 26.02 1.04
CA ARG A 296 -1.31 26.10 0.17
C ARG A 296 -0.09 25.59 0.92
N ALA A 297 0.74 24.78 0.27
CA ALA A 297 1.92 24.20 0.89
C ALA A 297 2.98 25.29 1.18
N SER A 298 3.50 25.34 2.40
CA SER A 298 4.44 26.41 2.81
C SER A 298 5.80 26.35 2.13
N ASN A 299 6.15 25.19 1.57
CA ASN A 299 7.41 24.93 0.86
C ASN A 299 7.32 25.14 -0.66
N ASP A 300 6.11 25.15 -1.24
CA ASP A 300 5.89 25.24 -2.68
C ASP A 300 4.55 25.95 -2.99
N PRO A 301 4.58 27.15 -3.60
CA PRO A 301 3.37 27.92 -3.88
C PRO A 301 2.48 27.31 -4.99
N THR A 302 3.00 26.36 -5.77
CA THR A 302 2.23 25.64 -6.82
C THR A 302 1.43 24.47 -6.26
N ARG A 303 1.80 23.96 -5.08
CA ARG A 303 1.14 22.84 -4.41
C ARG A 303 0.05 23.30 -3.43
N THR A 304 -1.13 22.73 -3.61
CA THR A 304 -2.26 22.84 -2.67
C THR A 304 -2.55 21.48 -2.05
N VAL A 305 -2.67 21.44 -0.73
CA VAL A 305 -3.14 20.28 0.03
C VAL A 305 -4.61 20.52 0.38
N ILE A 306 -5.45 19.54 0.06
CA ILE A 306 -6.88 19.56 0.37
C ILE A 306 -7.15 18.36 1.28
N ASN A 307 -7.64 18.60 2.49
CA ASN A 307 -8.14 17.53 3.34
C ASN A 307 -9.63 17.37 3.07
N MET A 308 -10.00 16.24 2.46
CA MET A 308 -11.39 15.81 2.34
C MET A 308 -11.85 15.21 3.66
N LYS A 309 -13.09 15.53 4.04
CA LYS A 309 -13.81 14.96 5.18
C LYS A 309 -15.22 14.59 4.73
N ALA A 310 -15.58 13.32 4.80
CA ALA A 310 -16.91 12.81 4.48
C ALA A 310 -17.64 12.37 5.76
N THR A 311 -18.86 12.87 5.99
CA THR A 311 -19.71 12.51 7.14
C THR A 311 -21.10 12.05 6.69
N ASN A 312 -21.69 11.16 7.47
CA ASN A 312 -22.99 10.55 7.21
C ASN A 312 -23.98 10.90 8.33
N SER A 313 -24.96 11.74 8.00
CA SER A 313 -26.03 12.16 8.91
C SER A 313 -27.25 11.22 8.91
N SER A 314 -27.27 10.20 8.06
CA SER A 314 -28.36 9.22 7.98
C SER A 314 -28.27 8.18 9.12
N PRO A 315 -29.36 7.44 9.42
CA PRO A 315 -29.38 6.45 10.51
C PRO A 315 -28.69 5.12 10.16
N TYR A 316 -28.28 4.90 8.90
CA TYR A 316 -27.61 3.68 8.44
C TYR A 316 -26.18 3.96 7.98
N PRO A 317 -25.21 3.05 8.20
CA PRO A 317 -23.85 3.23 7.70
C PRO A 317 -23.79 3.29 6.17
N MET A 318 -22.78 3.98 5.66
CA MET A 318 -22.42 3.97 4.24
C MET A 318 -21.12 3.15 4.11
N SER A 319 -21.22 1.89 3.68
CA SER A 319 -20.07 1.01 3.48
C SER A 319 -19.49 1.16 2.07
N ASP A 320 -18.33 0.54 1.82
CA ASP A 320 -17.68 0.49 0.51
C ASP A 320 -17.47 1.88 -0.10
N PHE A 321 -17.23 2.88 0.76
CA PHE A 321 -17.08 4.27 0.38
C PHE A 321 -15.77 4.46 -0.40
N VAL A 322 -15.93 4.81 -1.67
CA VAL A 322 -14.85 5.10 -2.60
C VAL A 322 -15.04 6.52 -3.14
N PHE A 323 -14.10 7.40 -2.78
CA PHE A 323 -14.00 8.75 -3.31
C PHE A 323 -12.96 8.79 -4.44
N GLN A 324 -13.35 9.35 -5.57
CA GLN A 324 -12.49 9.60 -6.74
C GLN A 324 -12.63 11.07 -7.15
N ALA A 325 -11.53 11.67 -7.60
CA ALA A 325 -11.50 13.03 -8.10
C ALA A 325 -10.71 13.09 -9.42
N ALA A 326 -11.07 14.03 -10.28
CA ALA A 326 -10.39 14.34 -11.52
C ALA A 326 -10.29 15.87 -11.70
N VAL A 327 -9.22 16.32 -12.36
CA VAL A 327 -8.92 17.73 -12.62
C VAL A 327 -8.52 17.92 -14.09
N PRO A 328 -8.52 19.15 -14.64
CA PRO A 328 -8.02 19.41 -15.99
C PRO A 328 -6.54 19.02 -16.13
N LYS A 329 -6.10 18.69 -17.36
CA LYS A 329 -4.73 18.26 -17.67
C LYS A 329 -3.61 19.25 -17.30
N SER A 330 -3.94 20.52 -17.03
CA SER A 330 -3.01 21.56 -16.55
C SER A 330 -2.64 21.40 -15.06
N PHE A 331 -3.26 20.46 -14.36
CA PHE A 331 -3.02 20.15 -12.95
C PHE A 331 -2.58 18.69 -12.83
N GLN A 332 -1.73 18.39 -11.85
CA GLN A 332 -1.49 17.00 -11.42
C GLN A 332 -2.23 16.76 -10.11
N LEU A 333 -2.86 15.60 -9.97
CA LEU A 333 -3.66 15.22 -8.81
C LEU A 333 -3.11 13.91 -8.23
N ASN A 334 -2.73 13.93 -6.96
CA ASN A 334 -2.36 12.74 -6.21
C ASN A 334 -3.34 12.57 -5.03
N LEU A 335 -3.95 11.40 -4.91
CA LEU A 335 -4.95 11.09 -3.91
C LEU A 335 -4.36 10.06 -2.93
N GLN A 336 -4.14 10.47 -1.68
CA GLN A 336 -3.61 9.58 -0.65
C GLN A 336 -4.66 8.58 -0.17
N SER A 337 -4.22 7.51 0.51
CA SER A 337 -5.10 6.51 1.10
C SER A 337 -6.15 7.15 2.03
N PRO A 338 -7.43 6.76 1.95
CA PRO A 338 -8.46 7.24 2.88
C PRO A 338 -8.27 6.60 4.27
N SER A 339 -8.82 7.25 5.30
CA SER A 339 -8.78 6.75 6.68
C SER A 339 -9.64 5.49 6.93
N GLY A 340 -10.41 5.05 5.93
CA GLY A 340 -11.30 3.89 5.99
C GLY A 340 -12.24 3.83 4.79
N THR A 341 -13.12 2.82 4.77
CA THR A 341 -14.07 2.56 3.68
C THR A 341 -15.53 2.50 4.15
N SER A 342 -15.82 2.83 5.42
CA SER A 342 -17.19 2.87 5.95
C SER A 342 -17.41 4.14 6.78
N ILE A 343 -18.48 4.89 6.48
CA ILE A 343 -18.87 6.09 7.23
C ILE A 343 -19.98 5.73 8.24
N PRO A 344 -19.72 5.78 9.56
CA PRO A 344 -20.72 5.52 10.59
C PRO A 344 -21.97 6.42 10.48
N PRO A 345 -23.15 5.92 10.87
CA PRO A 345 -24.38 6.70 10.87
C PRO A 345 -24.36 7.81 11.94
N VAL A 346 -25.32 8.73 11.84
CA VAL A 346 -25.58 9.81 12.82
C VAL A 346 -24.32 10.65 13.15
N ASN A 347 -23.47 10.87 12.16
CA ASN A 347 -22.17 11.55 12.27
C ASN A 347 -21.19 10.91 13.28
N GLY A 348 -21.30 9.60 13.52
CA GLY A 348 -20.46 8.87 14.48
C GLY A 348 -18.95 8.83 14.17
N GLY A 349 -18.54 9.26 12.97
CA GLY A 349 -17.15 9.51 12.60
C GLY A 349 -17.02 9.93 11.14
N PRO A 350 -16.04 10.76 10.76
CA PRO A 350 -15.74 11.05 9.37
C PRO A 350 -14.80 10.00 8.75
N ILE A 351 -14.89 9.82 7.42
CA ILE A 351 -13.72 9.40 6.63
C ILE A 351 -12.93 10.67 6.28
N THR A 352 -11.62 10.64 6.40
CA THR A 352 -10.73 11.69 5.90
C THR A 352 -9.80 11.16 4.81
N GLN A 353 -9.45 12.02 3.87
CA GLN A 353 -8.53 11.68 2.78
C GLN A 353 -7.76 12.92 2.34
N VAL A 354 -6.45 12.80 2.15
CA VAL A 354 -5.61 13.92 1.70
C VAL A 354 -5.49 13.90 0.18
N ILE A 355 -5.74 15.05 -0.44
CA ILE A 355 -5.58 15.27 -1.87
C ILE A 355 -4.46 16.30 -2.06
N GLN A 356 -3.44 15.93 -2.83
CA GLN A 356 -2.37 16.84 -3.24
C GLN A 356 -2.63 17.28 -4.69
N LEU A 357 -2.68 18.59 -4.90
CA LEU A 357 -2.92 19.20 -6.21
C LEU A 357 -1.72 20.07 -6.58
N ASN A 358 -1.05 19.75 -7.70
CA ASN A 358 -0.03 20.59 -8.30
C ASN A 358 -0.66 21.51 -9.37
N ASN A 359 -0.36 22.80 -9.32
CA ASN A 359 -0.86 23.83 -10.24
C ASN A 359 0.29 24.71 -10.75
N PRO A 360 1.20 24.18 -11.59
CA PRO A 360 2.35 24.92 -12.08
C PRO A 360 1.96 26.13 -12.95
N GLN A 361 0.81 26.05 -13.63
CA GLN A 361 0.30 27.10 -14.52
C GLN A 361 -0.58 28.16 -13.82
N LYS A 362 -0.72 28.10 -12.49
CA LYS A 362 -1.55 29.01 -11.68
C LYS A 362 -2.98 29.22 -12.21
N GLN A 363 -3.59 28.15 -12.74
CA GLN A 363 -4.92 28.21 -13.32
C GLN A 363 -6.02 28.10 -12.24
N PRO A 364 -7.24 28.64 -12.48
CA PRO A 364 -8.37 28.47 -11.57
C PRO A 364 -8.72 27.00 -11.35
N ILE A 365 -8.71 26.57 -10.09
CA ILE A 365 -8.94 25.16 -9.72
C ILE A 365 -10.39 24.76 -10.03
N ARG A 366 -10.54 23.63 -10.72
CA ARG A 366 -11.82 22.94 -10.95
C ARG A 366 -11.62 21.45 -10.75
N MET A 367 -12.59 20.78 -10.12
CA MET A 367 -12.49 19.37 -9.79
C MET A 367 -13.82 18.66 -10.03
N ARG A 368 -13.78 17.52 -10.72
CA ARG A 368 -14.92 16.62 -10.86
C ARG A 368 -14.80 15.48 -9.86
N LEU A 369 -15.81 15.30 -9.03
CA LEU A 369 -15.91 14.26 -8.03
C LEU A 369 -16.73 13.08 -8.57
N LYS A 370 -16.34 11.87 -8.19
CA LYS A 370 -17.14 10.65 -8.33
C LYS A 370 -17.10 9.92 -7.00
N ILE A 371 -18.27 9.63 -6.45
CA ILE A 371 -18.44 9.08 -5.10
C ILE A 371 -19.29 7.82 -5.23
N ASN A 372 -18.78 6.68 -4.78
CA ASN A 372 -19.50 5.42 -4.79
C ASN A 372 -19.57 4.87 -3.36
N TYR A 373 -20.70 4.33 -2.94
CA TYR A 373 -20.89 3.72 -1.62
C TYR A 373 -22.11 2.81 -1.61
N THR A 374 -22.14 1.85 -0.67
CA THR A 374 -23.33 1.04 -0.40
C THR A 374 -24.11 1.66 0.76
N HIS A 375 -25.40 1.93 0.58
CA HIS A 375 -26.28 2.46 1.62
C HIS A 375 -27.55 1.62 1.73
N ASN A 376 -27.80 1.07 2.93
CA ASN A 376 -28.93 0.17 3.20
C ASN A 376 -29.07 -0.96 2.15
N GLY A 377 -27.95 -1.56 1.75
CA GLY A 377 -27.87 -2.64 0.75
C GLY A 377 -27.90 -2.19 -0.72
N ASN A 378 -28.12 -0.91 -1.03
CA ASN A 378 -28.13 -0.39 -2.40
C ASN A 378 -26.80 0.29 -2.73
N VAL A 379 -26.25 -0.01 -3.91
CA VAL A 379 -25.07 0.71 -4.44
C VAL A 379 -25.50 2.07 -4.98
N VAL A 380 -24.92 3.13 -4.44
CA VAL A 380 -25.14 4.53 -4.82
C VAL A 380 -23.89 5.05 -5.52
N ASN A 381 -24.07 5.64 -6.71
CA ASN A 381 -23.02 6.27 -7.48
C ASN A 381 -23.41 7.71 -7.78
N GLU A 382 -22.60 8.68 -7.33
CA GLU A 382 -22.85 10.11 -7.45
C GLU A 382 -21.68 10.81 -8.15
N MET A 383 -21.97 11.90 -8.86
CA MET A 383 -20.96 12.76 -9.47
C MET A 383 -21.29 14.22 -9.19
N ALA A 384 -20.26 15.03 -9.00
CA ALA A 384 -20.39 16.47 -8.79
C ALA A 384 -19.22 17.24 -9.42
N GLU A 385 -19.40 18.53 -9.67
CA GLU A 385 -18.34 19.42 -10.14
C GLU A 385 -18.17 20.57 -9.16
N VAL A 386 -16.92 20.77 -8.72
CA VAL A 386 -16.51 21.80 -7.77
C VAL A 386 -15.75 22.87 -8.54
N ASN A 387 -16.39 24.03 -8.69
CA ASN A 387 -15.84 25.21 -9.36
C ASN A 387 -15.70 26.40 -8.40
N THR A 388 -15.89 26.18 -7.09
CA THR A 388 -16.03 27.19 -6.03
C THR A 388 -14.81 27.30 -5.12
N PHE A 389 -13.65 26.83 -5.58
CA PHE A 389 -12.39 26.93 -4.83
C PHE A 389 -11.97 28.39 -4.63
N PRO A 390 -11.50 28.79 -3.42
CA PRO A 390 -10.97 30.12 -3.17
C PRO A 390 -9.87 30.56 -4.16
N SER A 391 -9.92 31.83 -4.57
CA SER A 391 -8.92 32.45 -5.47
C SER A 391 -7.48 32.29 -4.95
N ASP A 392 -7.33 32.42 -3.64
CA ASP A 392 -6.07 32.49 -2.90
C ASP A 392 -5.28 31.16 -2.95
N LEU A 393 -5.90 30.09 -3.47
CA LEU A 393 -5.25 28.80 -3.72
C LEU A 393 -4.46 28.77 -5.04
N TRP A 394 -4.78 29.61 -6.02
CA TRP A 394 -4.12 29.62 -7.34
C TRP A 394 -3.53 30.97 -7.77
N GLN A 395 -3.89 32.07 -7.11
CA GLN A 395 -3.20 33.37 -7.24
C GLN A 395 -1.86 33.36 -6.48
#